data_AF-A0AA35QYE9-F1
#
_entry.id   AF-A0AA35QYE9-F1
#
_cell.length_a   1.000
_cell.length_b   1.000
_cell.length_c   1.000
_cell.angle_alpha   90.00
_cell.angle_beta   90.00
_cell.angle_gamma   90.00
#
_symmetry.space_group_name_H-M   'P 1'
#
loop_
_entity.id
_entity.type
_entity.pdbx_description
1 polymer ?
#
loop_
_entity_poly.entity_id
_entity_poly.type
_entity_poly.pdbx_seq_one_letter_code
_entity_poly.pdbx_strand_id
1 'polypeptide(L)'
;MEQLVKDISKHSQEGEFTLLIGKLQSSSELICDQDVATLDTVLGTLEPDKHSLGYLAILTGKLSKPAAQLNWGVLMEQMRSFTQGFTRDQVTQNPISFCNLFHQLTDVMCKRKQTIEGVVILRTAIRRYQTCPACLTAIHSDLLQVCLMAKCLKPALPFLEQEYSELLTDGGQFDARYVLLFYYYGGMVYACLHKYLRALLFLTVCLTTPTVAISAIMVAAYKKFVLVSLLKFGKVITLPKYCSHIVDRMMKPLCGSYNELAKTYAGRKVGPVHELIAKYSEVFQNDGNLGLVHRLRETVYRHAMQRLTQTFMTLSLADVSSRINLSSAQEAELYIRNMVQ
;
A
#
# COMPACT_ATOMS: atom_id res chain seq x y z
N MET A 1 -15.34 -9.19 -34.34
CA MET A 1 -14.67 -10.07 -33.35
C MET A 1 -14.00 -11.27 -33.99
N GLU A 2 -14.66 -12.06 -34.84
CA GLU A 2 -14.01 -13.23 -35.46
C GLU A 2 -12.78 -12.90 -36.32
N GLN A 3 -12.81 -11.81 -37.09
CA GLN A 3 -11.62 -11.31 -37.81
C GLN A 3 -10.50 -10.87 -36.87
N LEU A 4 -10.84 -10.28 -35.71
CA LEU A 4 -9.86 -9.90 -34.69
C LEU A 4 -9.19 -11.13 -34.07
N VAL A 5 -9.95 -12.20 -33.81
CA VAL A 5 -9.43 -13.47 -33.27
C VAL A 5 -8.51 -14.15 -34.28
N LYS A 6 -8.89 -14.15 -35.57
CA LYS A 6 -8.06 -14.67 -36.65
C LYS A 6 -6.76 -13.87 -36.80
N ASP A 7 -6.84 -12.54 -36.71
CA ASP A 7 -5.67 -11.67 -36.74
C ASP A 7 -4.78 -11.88 -35.51
N ILE A 8 -5.34 -11.96 -34.30
CA ILE A 8 -4.58 -12.26 -33.07
C ILE A 8 -3.87 -13.61 -33.21
N SER A 9 -4.56 -14.63 -33.72
CA SER A 9 -3.99 -15.96 -33.89
C SER A 9 -2.87 -15.99 -34.92
N LYS A 10 -3.05 -15.28 -36.03
CA LYS A 10 -2.07 -15.18 -37.11
C LYS A 10 -0.82 -14.40 -36.68
N HIS A 11 -1.00 -13.18 -36.19
CA HIS A 11 0.10 -12.30 -35.78
C HIS A 11 0.87 -12.82 -34.57
N SER A 12 0.20 -13.55 -33.67
CA SER A 12 0.88 -14.18 -32.53
C SER A 12 1.70 -15.42 -32.94
N GLN A 13 1.27 -16.16 -33.97
CA GLN A 13 2.05 -17.26 -34.56
C GLN A 13 3.23 -16.74 -35.39
N GLU A 14 3.05 -15.60 -36.07
CA GLU A 14 4.08 -14.96 -36.92
C GLU A 14 5.12 -14.15 -36.09
N GLY A 15 4.85 -13.86 -34.82
CA GLY A 15 5.77 -13.15 -33.92
C GLY A 15 5.82 -11.62 -34.14
N GLU A 16 4.90 -11.07 -34.95
CA GLU A 16 4.81 -9.64 -35.28
C GLU A 16 4.08 -8.85 -34.18
N PHE A 17 4.67 -8.80 -32.97
CA PHE A 17 4.00 -8.22 -31.79
C PHE A 17 3.75 -6.71 -31.88
N THR A 18 4.58 -5.95 -32.61
CA THR A 18 4.42 -4.50 -32.79
C THR A 18 3.20 -4.15 -33.66
N LEU A 19 3.00 -4.88 -34.75
CA LEU A 19 1.83 -4.73 -35.62
C LEU A 19 0.54 -5.19 -34.91
N LEU A 20 0.65 -6.25 -34.11
CA LEU A 20 -0.45 -6.71 -33.26
C LEU A 20 -0.84 -5.63 -32.23
N ILE A 21 0.12 -4.98 -31.57
CA ILE A 21 -0.17 -3.88 -30.62
C ILE A 21 -0.87 -2.72 -31.32
N GLY A 22 -0.41 -2.31 -32.51
CA GLY A 22 -1.05 -1.24 -33.28
C GLY A 22 -2.50 -1.58 -33.67
N LYS A 23 -2.75 -2.83 -34.08
CA LYS A 23 -4.10 -3.33 -34.35
C LYS A 23 -4.98 -3.44 -33.11
N LEU A 24 -4.42 -3.83 -31.97
CA LEU A 24 -5.13 -3.90 -30.69
C LEU A 24 -5.48 -2.50 -30.17
N GLN A 25 -4.63 -1.51 -30.41
CA GLN A 25 -4.91 -0.11 -30.08
C GLN A 25 -6.05 0.45 -30.95
N SER A 26 -6.03 0.21 -32.26
CA SER A 26 -7.10 0.68 -33.17
C SER A 26 -8.43 -0.04 -32.98
N SER A 27 -8.40 -1.29 -32.49
CA SER A 27 -9.61 -2.06 -32.18
C SER A 27 -10.09 -1.91 -30.73
N SER A 28 -9.38 -1.15 -29.88
CA SER A 28 -9.74 -0.99 -28.47
C SER A 28 -11.14 -0.41 -28.25
N GLU A 29 -11.56 0.53 -29.10
CA GLU A 29 -12.91 1.12 -29.08
C GLU A 29 -13.98 0.07 -29.44
N LEU A 30 -13.73 -0.72 -30.48
CA LEU A 30 -14.63 -1.81 -30.90
C LEU A 30 -14.77 -2.91 -29.83
N ILE A 31 -13.71 -3.17 -29.06
CA ILE A 31 -13.73 -4.13 -27.95
C ILE A 31 -14.55 -3.58 -26.78
N CYS A 32 -14.48 -2.27 -26.52
CA CYS A 32 -15.25 -1.63 -25.45
C CYS A 32 -16.75 -1.58 -25.75
N ASP A 33 -17.14 -1.51 -27.03
CA ASP A 33 -18.55 -1.45 -27.44
C ASP A 33 -19.25 -2.82 -27.44
N GLN A 34 -18.50 -3.93 -27.51
CA GLN A 34 -19.04 -5.29 -27.56
C GLN A 34 -19.65 -5.79 -26.24
N ASP A 35 -20.61 -6.70 -26.29
CA ASP A 35 -21.24 -7.28 -25.11
C ASP A 35 -20.29 -8.16 -24.27
N VAL A 36 -20.47 -8.18 -22.95
CA VAL A 36 -19.63 -8.98 -22.03
C VAL A 36 -19.65 -10.48 -22.41
N ALA A 37 -20.80 -10.98 -22.87
CA ALA A 37 -20.97 -12.37 -23.28
C ALA A 37 -20.20 -12.73 -24.57
N THR A 38 -20.08 -11.80 -25.53
CA THR A 38 -19.27 -12.04 -26.74
C THR A 38 -17.78 -11.99 -26.43
N LEU A 39 -17.38 -11.18 -25.45
CA LEU A 39 -16.00 -11.17 -24.96
C LEU A 39 -15.68 -12.47 -24.20
N ASP A 40 -16.63 -13.04 -23.47
CA ASP A 40 -16.46 -14.34 -22.79
C ASP A 40 -16.26 -15.50 -23.75
N THR A 41 -17.07 -15.58 -24.82
CA THR A 41 -16.92 -16.62 -25.83
C THR A 41 -15.60 -16.49 -26.58
N VAL A 42 -15.17 -15.27 -26.89
CA VAL A 42 -13.88 -15.01 -27.52
C VAL A 42 -12.72 -15.42 -26.60
N LEU A 43 -12.76 -15.08 -25.31
CA LEU A 43 -11.73 -15.51 -24.35
C LEU A 43 -11.68 -17.03 -24.18
N GLY A 44 -12.82 -17.72 -24.34
CA GLY A 44 -12.87 -19.19 -24.33
C GLY A 44 -12.19 -19.86 -25.53
N THR A 45 -12.02 -19.13 -26.64
CA THR A 45 -11.34 -19.63 -27.85
C THR A 45 -9.84 -19.33 -27.87
N LEU A 46 -9.38 -18.38 -27.05
CA LEU A 46 -8.00 -17.92 -27.01
C LEU A 46 -7.22 -18.59 -25.87
N GLU A 47 -6.08 -19.20 -26.20
CA GLU A 47 -5.16 -19.72 -25.20
C GLU A 47 -4.24 -18.60 -24.64
N PRO A 48 -4.13 -18.47 -23.30
CA PRO A 48 -3.32 -17.41 -22.67
C PRO A 48 -1.82 -17.55 -22.95
N ASP A 49 -1.32 -18.77 -23.16
CA ASP A 49 0.09 -19.06 -23.42
C ASP A 49 0.54 -18.53 -24.79
N LYS A 50 -0.34 -18.67 -25.79
CA LYS A 50 -0.05 -18.31 -27.19
C LYS A 50 -0.49 -16.90 -27.56
N HIS A 51 -1.56 -16.37 -26.95
CA HIS A 51 -2.18 -15.10 -27.34
C HIS A 51 -2.25 -14.11 -26.18
N SER A 52 -1.21 -14.01 -25.36
CA SER A 52 -1.21 -13.23 -24.12
C SER A 52 -1.58 -11.75 -24.36
N LEU A 53 -1.10 -11.13 -25.44
CA LEU A 53 -1.41 -9.73 -25.78
C LEU A 53 -2.88 -9.51 -26.17
N GLY A 54 -3.45 -10.43 -26.96
CA GLY A 54 -4.86 -10.37 -27.35
C GLY A 54 -5.78 -10.61 -26.15
N TYR A 55 -5.44 -11.59 -25.31
CA TYR A 55 -6.15 -11.90 -24.07
C TYR A 55 -6.15 -10.68 -23.12
N LEU A 56 -5.00 -10.02 -22.98
CA LEU A 56 -4.84 -8.80 -22.18
C LEU A 56 -5.72 -7.65 -22.66
N ALA A 57 -5.75 -7.38 -23.97
CA ALA A 57 -6.55 -6.30 -24.54
C ALA A 57 -8.05 -6.53 -24.30
N ILE A 58 -8.51 -7.77 -24.50
CA ILE A 58 -9.92 -8.14 -24.28
C ILE A 58 -10.30 -8.03 -22.80
N LEU A 59 -9.45 -8.53 -21.89
CA LEU A 59 -9.68 -8.38 -20.44
C LEU A 59 -9.72 -6.92 -20.00
N THR A 60 -8.84 -6.08 -20.56
CA THR A 60 -8.82 -4.64 -20.27
C THR A 60 -10.12 -3.97 -20.74
N GLY A 61 -10.59 -4.32 -21.95
CA GLY A 61 -11.89 -3.86 -22.46
C GLY A 61 -13.07 -4.32 -21.59
N LYS A 62 -13.02 -5.56 -21.08
CA LYS A 62 -14.02 -6.05 -20.11
C LYS A 62 -13.99 -5.24 -18.82
N LEU A 63 -12.83 -4.97 -18.23
CA LEU A 63 -12.71 -4.20 -16.99
C LEU A 63 -13.14 -2.74 -17.13
N SER A 64 -13.16 -2.19 -18.35
CA SER A 64 -13.70 -0.86 -18.66
C SER A 64 -15.23 -0.79 -18.50
N LYS A 65 -15.95 -1.92 -18.63
CA LYS A 65 -17.41 -1.99 -18.47
C LYS A 65 -17.81 -1.70 -17.00
N PRO A 66 -19.01 -1.13 -16.77
CA PRO A 66 -19.48 -0.84 -15.43
C PRO A 66 -19.57 -2.12 -14.59
N ALA A 67 -19.16 -2.02 -13.32
CA ALA A 67 -19.09 -3.16 -12.41
C ALA A 67 -20.44 -3.88 -12.21
N ALA A 68 -21.59 -3.31 -12.56
CA ALA A 68 -22.87 -4.03 -12.47
C ALA A 68 -23.04 -5.12 -13.54
N GLN A 69 -22.38 -4.99 -14.70
CA GLN A 69 -22.53 -5.90 -15.84
C GLN A 69 -21.52 -7.05 -15.83
N LEU A 70 -20.54 -7.01 -14.93
CA LEU A 70 -19.46 -7.99 -14.87
C LEU A 70 -19.84 -9.21 -14.04
N ASN A 71 -19.86 -10.38 -14.68
CA ASN A 71 -19.91 -11.65 -13.97
C ASN A 71 -18.57 -11.90 -13.26
N TRP A 72 -18.56 -11.70 -11.93
CA TRP A 72 -17.32 -11.70 -11.14
C TRP A 72 -16.61 -13.04 -11.14
N GLY A 73 -17.35 -14.14 -10.96
CA GLY A 73 -16.76 -15.47 -10.88
C GLY A 73 -16.02 -15.84 -12.16
N VAL A 74 -16.66 -15.59 -13.31
CA VAL A 74 -16.08 -15.85 -14.63
C VAL A 74 -14.85 -14.96 -14.88
N LEU A 75 -14.93 -13.67 -14.54
CA LEU A 75 -13.79 -12.77 -14.69
C LEU A 75 -12.59 -13.19 -13.83
N MET A 76 -12.81 -13.62 -12.59
CA MET A 76 -11.72 -14.04 -11.70
C MET A 76 -11.09 -15.36 -12.15
N GLU A 77 -11.88 -16.27 -12.72
CA GLU A 77 -11.38 -17.50 -13.33
C GLU A 77 -10.55 -17.19 -14.60
N GLN A 78 -11.02 -16.29 -15.46
CA GLN A 78 -10.27 -15.82 -16.62
C GLN A 78 -8.97 -15.11 -16.23
N MET A 79 -8.99 -14.24 -15.22
CA MET A 79 -7.79 -13.58 -14.69
C MET A 79 -6.81 -14.59 -14.09
N ARG A 80 -7.30 -15.64 -13.42
CA ARG A 80 -6.47 -16.73 -12.89
C ARG A 80 -5.83 -17.52 -14.04
N SER A 81 -6.61 -17.92 -15.03
CA SER A 81 -6.12 -18.62 -16.22
C SER A 81 -5.05 -17.79 -16.95
N PHE A 82 -5.32 -16.51 -17.18
CA PHE A 82 -4.36 -15.59 -17.77
C PHE A 82 -3.08 -15.48 -16.96
N THR A 83 -3.16 -15.22 -15.64
CA THR A 83 -1.97 -15.08 -14.78
C THR A 83 -1.16 -16.37 -14.64
N GLN A 84 -1.77 -17.53 -14.86
CA GLN A 84 -1.09 -18.83 -14.87
C GLN A 84 -0.50 -19.20 -16.24
N GLY A 85 -1.05 -18.68 -17.33
CA GLY A 85 -0.65 -19.04 -18.69
C GLY A 85 0.27 -18.05 -19.40
N PHE A 86 0.18 -16.74 -19.10
CA PHE A 86 0.79 -15.72 -19.95
C PHE A 86 2.30 -15.91 -20.19
N THR A 87 2.72 -15.66 -21.44
CA THR A 87 4.11 -15.68 -21.84
C THR A 87 4.73 -14.31 -21.62
N ARG A 88 5.85 -14.29 -20.89
CA ARG A 88 6.52 -13.04 -20.49
C ARG A 88 6.98 -12.23 -21.69
N ASP A 89 7.55 -12.87 -22.70
CA ASP A 89 8.11 -12.19 -23.89
C ASP A 89 7.07 -11.40 -24.68
N GLN A 90 5.80 -11.82 -24.63
CA GLN A 90 4.70 -11.08 -25.25
C GLN A 90 4.27 -9.90 -24.38
N VAL A 91 4.17 -10.11 -23.07
CA VAL A 91 3.72 -9.08 -22.12
C VAL A 91 4.73 -7.94 -21.97
N THR A 92 6.03 -8.22 -22.05
CA THR A 92 7.09 -7.20 -22.01
C THR A 92 7.07 -6.27 -23.22
N GLN A 93 6.40 -6.63 -24.32
CA GLN A 93 6.18 -5.74 -25.47
C GLN A 93 5.14 -4.66 -25.19
N ASN A 94 4.21 -4.89 -24.26
CA ASN A 94 3.21 -3.90 -23.85
C ASN A 94 3.02 -3.87 -22.31
N PRO A 95 4.05 -3.40 -21.59
CA PRO A 95 4.11 -3.42 -20.12
C PRO A 95 3.10 -2.45 -19.48
N ILE A 96 2.76 -1.36 -20.18
CA ILE A 96 1.79 -0.35 -19.73
C ILE A 96 0.40 -0.96 -19.64
N SER A 97 -0.05 -1.63 -20.71
CA SER A 97 -1.39 -2.23 -20.74
C SER A 97 -1.49 -3.37 -19.72
N PHE A 98 -0.40 -4.12 -19.49
CA PHE A 98 -0.34 -5.15 -18.46
C PHE A 98 -0.51 -4.60 -17.05
N CYS A 99 0.26 -3.56 -16.68
CA CYS A 99 0.10 -2.93 -15.37
C CYS A 99 -1.30 -2.32 -15.21
N ASN A 100 -1.81 -1.62 -16.23
CA ASN A 100 -3.13 -1.01 -16.22
C ASN A 100 -4.26 -2.03 -15.98
N LEU A 101 -4.16 -3.24 -16.55
CA LEU A 101 -5.11 -4.32 -16.29
C LEU A 101 -5.22 -4.62 -14.79
N PHE A 102 -4.09 -4.74 -14.08
CA PHE A 102 -4.09 -5.04 -12.65
C PHE A 102 -4.49 -3.84 -11.78
N HIS A 103 -4.14 -2.61 -12.20
CA HIS A 103 -4.63 -1.39 -11.55
C HIS A 103 -6.17 -1.31 -11.64
N GLN A 104 -6.75 -1.52 -12.83
CA GLN A 104 -8.20 -1.54 -13.03
C GLN A 104 -8.87 -2.67 -12.25
N LEU A 105 -8.29 -3.88 -12.28
CA LEU A 105 -8.80 -5.00 -11.49
C LEU A 105 -8.84 -4.62 -10.00
N THR A 106 -7.77 -4.00 -9.50
CA THR A 106 -7.66 -3.58 -8.10
C THR A 106 -8.70 -2.55 -7.72
N ASP A 107 -8.95 -1.56 -8.57
CA ASP A 107 -10.02 -0.58 -8.35
C ASP A 107 -11.41 -1.23 -8.31
N VAL A 108 -11.69 -2.17 -9.21
CA VAL A 108 -12.96 -2.91 -9.23
C VAL A 108 -13.10 -3.78 -7.97
N MET A 109 -12.03 -4.47 -7.55
CA MET A 109 -12.01 -5.26 -6.31
C MET A 109 -12.26 -4.40 -5.08
N CYS A 110 -11.62 -3.23 -4.99
CA CYS A 110 -11.79 -2.28 -3.90
C CYS A 110 -13.23 -1.76 -3.83
N LYS A 111 -13.85 -1.43 -4.96
CA LYS A 111 -15.26 -0.98 -5.03
C LYS A 111 -16.24 -2.08 -4.58
N ARG A 112 -15.98 -3.34 -4.95
CA ARG A 112 -16.83 -4.50 -4.60
C ARG A 112 -16.56 -5.09 -3.21
N LYS A 113 -15.47 -4.68 -2.54
CA LYS A 113 -15.00 -5.22 -1.24
C LYS A 113 -14.69 -6.73 -1.25
N GLN A 114 -14.50 -7.33 -2.43
CA GLN A 114 -14.14 -8.75 -2.61
C GLN A 114 -12.68 -8.84 -3.05
N THR A 115 -11.75 -8.73 -2.10
CA THR A 115 -10.31 -8.55 -2.37
C THR A 115 -9.45 -9.81 -2.14
N ILE A 116 -9.98 -10.83 -1.46
CA ILE A 116 -9.19 -12.00 -1.04
C ILE A 116 -8.63 -12.79 -2.22
N GLU A 117 -9.46 -13.04 -3.25
CA GLU A 117 -9.06 -13.78 -4.44
C GLU A 117 -7.98 -13.06 -5.25
N GLY A 118 -8.05 -11.72 -5.28
CA GLY A 118 -7.09 -10.87 -5.97
C GLY A 118 -5.66 -11.00 -5.44
N VAL A 119 -5.50 -11.33 -4.16
CA VAL A 119 -4.17 -11.50 -3.55
C VAL A 119 -3.40 -12.62 -4.26
N VAL A 120 -4.05 -13.75 -4.57
CA VAL A 120 -3.38 -14.89 -5.22
C VAL A 120 -3.03 -14.56 -6.67
N ILE A 121 -3.92 -13.87 -7.37
CA ILE A 121 -3.76 -13.47 -8.77
C ILE A 121 -2.58 -12.49 -8.90
N LEU A 122 -2.59 -11.39 -8.14
CA LEU A 122 -1.54 -10.38 -8.17
C LEU A 122 -0.18 -10.95 -7.78
N ARG A 123 -0.15 -11.85 -6.79
CA ARG A 123 1.09 -12.50 -6.35
C ARG A 123 1.71 -13.38 -7.44
N THR A 124 0.87 -14.10 -8.18
CA THR A 124 1.30 -14.95 -9.30
C THR A 124 1.77 -14.09 -10.47
N ALA A 125 1.03 -13.03 -10.78
CA ALA A 125 1.39 -12.07 -11.81
C ALA A 125 2.76 -11.42 -11.55
N ILE A 126 3.00 -10.90 -10.34
CA ILE A 126 4.28 -10.28 -9.96
C ILE A 126 5.43 -11.27 -10.14
N ARG A 127 5.32 -12.48 -9.58
CA ARG A 127 6.40 -13.48 -9.64
C ARG A 127 6.78 -13.91 -11.06
N ARG A 128 5.81 -13.96 -11.97
CA ARG A 128 6.05 -14.32 -13.38
C ARG A 128 6.53 -13.13 -14.21
N TYR A 129 6.06 -11.93 -13.89
CA TYR A 129 6.39 -10.72 -14.65
C TYR A 129 7.78 -10.18 -14.31
N GLN A 130 8.21 -10.30 -13.05
CA GLN A 130 9.53 -9.86 -12.63
C GLN A 130 10.65 -10.51 -13.45
N THR A 131 11.52 -9.68 -14.01
CA THR A 131 12.77 -10.09 -14.66
C THR A 131 13.76 -10.62 -13.64
N CYS A 132 13.82 -9.94 -12.51
CA CYS A 132 14.69 -10.21 -11.39
C CYS A 132 13.92 -10.09 -10.08
N PRO A 133 14.27 -10.87 -9.04
CA PRO A 133 13.68 -10.72 -7.72
C PRO A 133 13.84 -9.30 -7.15
N ALA A 134 14.96 -8.63 -7.43
CA ALA A 134 15.24 -7.27 -6.95
C ALA A 134 14.51 -6.14 -7.72
N CYS A 135 13.63 -6.48 -8.67
CA CYS A 135 12.98 -5.54 -9.56
C CYS A 135 11.58 -5.17 -9.02
N LEU A 136 11.37 -3.90 -8.68
CA LEU A 136 10.07 -3.40 -8.20
C LEU A 136 9.17 -3.06 -9.40
N THR A 137 7.96 -3.62 -9.40
CA THR A 137 6.94 -3.37 -10.43
C THR A 137 5.79 -2.53 -9.87
N ALA A 138 5.06 -1.80 -10.72
CA ALA A 138 3.91 -0.99 -10.29
C ALA A 138 2.83 -1.80 -9.55
N ILE A 139 2.65 -3.07 -9.95
CA ILE A 139 1.67 -4.03 -9.41
C ILE A 139 1.93 -4.36 -7.93
N HIS A 140 3.15 -4.13 -7.41
CA HIS A 140 3.44 -4.33 -5.99
C HIS A 140 2.59 -3.41 -5.11
N SER A 141 2.32 -2.18 -5.55
CA SER A 141 1.48 -1.25 -4.80
C SER A 141 0.03 -1.75 -4.71
N ASP A 142 -0.50 -2.30 -5.80
CA ASP A 142 -1.84 -2.90 -5.85
C ASP A 142 -1.95 -4.12 -4.92
N LEU A 143 -0.95 -5.00 -4.92
CA LEU A 143 -0.92 -6.17 -4.02
C LEU A 143 -1.08 -5.72 -2.56
N LEU A 144 -0.36 -4.68 -2.15
CA LEU A 144 -0.43 -4.16 -0.79
C LEU A 144 -1.79 -3.52 -0.49
N GLN A 145 -2.35 -2.78 -1.45
CA GLN A 145 -3.68 -2.19 -1.33
C GLN A 145 -4.76 -3.28 -1.12
N VAL A 146 -4.73 -4.33 -1.94
CA VAL A 146 -5.66 -5.47 -1.85
C VAL A 146 -5.48 -6.21 -0.51
N CYS A 147 -4.24 -6.43 -0.06
CA CYS A 147 -3.96 -7.08 1.23
C CYS A 147 -4.46 -6.27 2.42
N LEU A 148 -4.27 -4.94 2.40
CA LEU A 148 -4.77 -4.03 3.44
C LEU A 148 -6.31 -4.04 3.50
N MET A 149 -6.97 -4.00 2.34
CA MET A 149 -8.44 -4.04 2.26
C MET A 149 -9.00 -5.40 2.70
N ALA A 150 -8.33 -6.50 2.33
CA ALA A 150 -8.69 -7.85 2.76
C ALA A 150 -8.39 -8.13 4.25
N LYS A 151 -7.68 -7.21 4.94
CA LYS A 151 -7.09 -7.42 6.27
C LYS A 151 -6.21 -8.68 6.37
N CYS A 152 -5.67 -9.15 5.25
CA CYS A 152 -4.83 -10.34 5.15
C CYS A 152 -3.40 -9.91 4.80
N LEU A 153 -2.59 -9.65 5.83
CA LEU A 153 -1.28 -9.02 5.67
C LEU A 153 -0.13 -10.02 5.47
N LYS A 154 -0.30 -11.27 5.92
CA LYS A 154 0.76 -12.30 5.83
C LYS A 154 1.27 -12.54 4.40
N PRO A 155 0.41 -12.61 3.36
CA PRO A 155 0.88 -12.84 1.99
C PRO A 155 1.74 -11.72 1.40
N ALA A 156 1.68 -10.50 1.95
CA ALA A 156 2.46 -9.36 1.49
C ALA A 156 3.89 -9.35 2.05
N LEU A 157 4.15 -10.02 3.18
CA LEU A 157 5.45 -10.00 3.86
C LEU A 157 6.63 -10.43 2.98
N PRO A 158 6.56 -11.50 2.17
CA PRO A 158 7.68 -11.91 1.34
C PRO A 158 8.12 -10.83 0.33
N PHE A 159 7.18 -10.01 -0.14
CA PHE A 159 7.47 -8.89 -1.05
C PHE A 159 7.99 -7.68 -0.30
N LEU A 160 7.54 -7.45 0.94
CA LEU A 160 8.01 -6.32 1.77
C LEU A 160 9.36 -6.57 2.43
N GLU A 161 9.76 -7.82 2.62
CA GLU A 161 11.04 -8.21 3.21
C GLU A 161 12.16 -8.27 2.16
N GLN A 162 11.80 -8.23 0.88
CA GLN A 162 12.71 -8.19 -0.24
C GLN A 162 13.34 -6.80 -0.41
N GLU A 163 14.63 -6.76 -0.74
CA GLU A 163 15.34 -5.53 -1.07
C GLU A 163 15.28 -5.30 -2.58
N TYR A 164 14.61 -4.22 -2.97
CA TYR A 164 14.49 -3.83 -4.37
C TYR A 164 15.60 -2.83 -4.72
N SER A 165 16.38 -3.16 -5.75
CA SER A 165 17.49 -2.33 -6.24
C SER A 165 17.13 -1.59 -7.53
N GLU A 166 16.21 -2.15 -8.32
CA GLU A 166 15.86 -1.64 -9.64
C GLU A 166 14.35 -1.43 -9.75
N LEU A 167 13.95 -0.38 -10.46
CA LEU A 167 12.57 -0.15 -10.86
C LEU A 167 12.37 -0.76 -12.24
N LEU A 168 11.37 -1.61 -12.41
CA LEU A 168 11.06 -2.20 -13.71
C LEU A 168 10.35 -1.15 -14.58
N THR A 169 11.12 -0.41 -15.36
CA THR A 169 10.64 0.67 -16.23
C THR A 169 10.52 0.25 -17.70
N ASP A 170 10.52 -1.05 -18.02
CA ASP A 170 10.34 -1.55 -19.38
C ASP A 170 9.14 -0.83 -20.02
N GLY A 171 9.36 -0.07 -21.09
CA GLY A 171 8.33 0.74 -21.77
C GLY A 171 8.21 2.23 -21.39
N GLY A 172 9.05 2.74 -20.48
CA GLY A 172 9.33 4.18 -20.35
C GLY A 172 8.38 5.03 -19.49
N GLN A 173 7.34 4.45 -18.89
CA GLN A 173 6.44 5.18 -17.97
C GLN A 173 6.24 4.42 -16.65
N PHE A 174 7.21 4.53 -15.74
CA PHE A 174 6.98 4.19 -14.34
C PHE A 174 6.50 5.46 -13.61
N ASP A 175 5.22 5.51 -13.24
CA ASP A 175 4.71 6.63 -12.43
C ASP A 175 5.30 6.54 -11.01
N ALA A 176 5.99 7.61 -10.59
CA ALA A 176 6.54 7.76 -9.25
C ALA A 176 5.48 7.55 -8.15
N ARG A 177 4.20 7.77 -8.45
CA ARG A 177 3.07 7.47 -7.58
C ARG A 177 3.09 6.02 -7.07
N TYR A 178 3.42 5.04 -7.90
CA TYR A 178 3.41 3.64 -7.50
C TYR A 178 4.55 3.29 -6.54
N VAL A 179 5.71 3.96 -6.66
CA VAL A 179 6.78 3.87 -5.65
C VAL A 179 6.29 4.42 -4.31
N LEU A 180 5.68 5.61 -4.33
CA LEU A 180 5.14 6.25 -3.12
C LEU A 180 4.09 5.38 -2.45
N LEU A 181 3.14 4.83 -3.23
CA LEU A 181 2.09 3.95 -2.72
C LEU A 181 2.67 2.65 -2.15
N PHE A 182 3.66 2.05 -2.81
CA PHE A 182 4.32 0.84 -2.32
C PHE A 182 4.93 1.06 -0.92
N TYR A 183 5.74 2.10 -0.75
CA TYR A 183 6.37 2.39 0.54
C TYR A 183 5.36 2.85 1.60
N TYR A 184 4.35 3.64 1.22
CA TYR A 184 3.29 4.06 2.12
C TYR A 184 2.46 2.87 2.64
N TYR A 185 1.98 2.02 1.74
CA TYR A 185 1.22 0.83 2.12
C TYR A 185 2.09 -0.19 2.87
N GLY A 186 3.36 -0.36 2.48
CA GLY A 186 4.31 -1.20 3.22
C GLY A 186 4.51 -0.71 4.65
N GLY A 187 4.64 0.61 4.84
CA GLY A 187 4.68 1.24 6.15
C GLY A 187 3.43 0.96 6.99
N MET A 188 2.23 1.02 6.36
CA MET A 188 0.97 0.67 7.03
C MET A 188 0.91 -0.81 7.42
N VAL A 189 1.30 -1.72 6.53
CA VAL A 189 1.33 -3.16 6.81
C VAL A 189 2.23 -3.46 8.01
N TYR A 190 3.44 -2.91 8.03
CA TYR A 190 4.36 -3.08 9.16
C TYR A 190 3.85 -2.44 10.45
N ALA A 191 3.16 -1.29 10.37
CA ALA A 191 2.55 -0.64 11.53
C ALA A 191 1.41 -1.50 12.12
N CYS A 192 0.59 -2.13 11.27
CA CYS A 192 -0.44 -3.09 11.70
C CYS A 192 0.16 -4.34 12.35
N LEU A 193 1.30 -4.83 11.84
CA LEU A 193 2.03 -5.97 12.39
C LEU A 193 2.93 -5.62 13.59
N HIS A 194 2.84 -4.40 14.13
CA HIS A 194 3.64 -3.91 15.25
C HIS A 194 5.17 -3.91 15.01
N LYS A 195 5.63 -4.09 13.77
CA LYS A 195 7.03 -4.00 13.36
C LYS A 195 7.41 -2.53 13.13
N TYR A 196 7.34 -1.71 14.18
CA TYR A 196 7.43 -0.24 14.07
C TYR A 196 8.75 0.27 13.47
N LEU A 197 9.89 -0.39 13.70
CA LEU A 197 11.18 0.02 13.13
C LEU A 197 11.18 -0.08 11.60
N ARG A 198 10.67 -1.18 11.05
CA ARG A 198 10.53 -1.37 9.60
C ARG A 198 9.47 -0.43 9.03
N ALA A 199 8.36 -0.21 9.75
CA ALA A 199 7.34 0.77 9.36
C ALA A 199 7.93 2.18 9.21
N LEU A 200 8.76 2.61 10.17
CA LEU A 200 9.43 3.90 10.11
C LEU A 200 10.39 4.02 8.95
N LEU A 201 11.19 2.97 8.69
CA LEU A 201 12.09 2.95 7.54
C LEU A 201 11.30 3.16 6.23
N PHE A 202 10.22 2.41 6.02
CA PHE A 202 9.39 2.51 4.82
C PHE A 202 8.73 3.90 4.69
N LEU A 203 8.21 4.45 5.78
CA LEU A 203 7.64 5.79 5.79
C LEU A 203 8.70 6.88 5.56
N THR A 204 9.92 6.71 6.08
CA THR A 204 11.04 7.63 5.80
C THR A 204 11.41 7.57 4.32
N VAL A 205 11.50 6.38 3.72
CA VAL A 205 11.78 6.26 2.28
C VAL A 205 10.73 7.02 1.46
N CYS A 206 9.44 6.84 1.76
CA CYS A 206 8.34 7.56 1.12
C CYS A 206 8.43 9.10 1.27
N LEU A 207 9.04 9.61 2.34
CA LEU A 207 9.23 11.05 2.56
C LEU A 207 10.51 11.57 1.90
N THR A 208 11.51 10.71 1.71
CA THR A 208 12.79 11.05 1.09
C THR A 208 12.79 10.98 -0.43
N THR A 209 11.78 10.35 -1.04
CA THR A 209 11.67 10.28 -2.50
C THR A 209 11.66 11.69 -3.10
N PRO A 210 12.54 11.99 -4.08
CA PRO A 210 12.62 13.32 -4.67
C PRO A 210 11.33 13.62 -5.46
N THR A 211 10.63 14.68 -5.07
CA THR A 211 9.39 15.13 -5.72
C THR A 211 9.38 16.64 -5.89
N VAL A 212 8.92 17.12 -7.04
CA VAL A 212 8.76 18.55 -7.34
C VAL A 212 7.53 19.15 -6.62
N ALA A 213 6.47 18.35 -6.46
CA ALA A 213 5.25 18.72 -5.77
C ALA A 213 4.91 17.73 -4.65
N ILE A 214 4.28 18.21 -3.58
CA ILE A 214 3.82 17.35 -2.49
C ILE A 214 2.55 16.63 -2.90
N SER A 215 2.59 15.30 -2.85
CA SER A 215 1.41 14.46 -3.03
C SER A 215 0.65 14.28 -1.71
N ALA A 216 -0.65 14.05 -1.80
CA ALA A 216 -1.47 13.68 -0.64
C ALA A 216 -0.97 12.39 0.06
N ILE A 217 -0.31 11.49 -0.70
CA ILE A 217 0.30 10.26 -0.19
C ILE A 217 1.42 10.60 0.80
N MET A 218 2.29 11.55 0.45
CA MET A 218 3.39 11.99 1.33
C MET A 218 2.86 12.66 2.60
N VAL A 219 1.77 13.44 2.50
CA VAL A 219 1.12 14.05 3.68
C VAL A 219 0.59 12.96 4.61
N ALA A 220 -0.12 11.97 4.08
CA ALA A 220 -0.65 10.85 4.86
C ALA A 220 0.48 10.01 5.47
N ALA A 221 1.58 9.81 4.74
CA ALA A 221 2.79 9.13 5.21
C ALA A 221 3.43 9.89 6.39
N TYR A 222 3.56 11.21 6.30
CA TYR A 222 4.12 12.05 7.35
C TYR A 222 3.32 11.98 8.65
N LYS A 223 1.99 12.10 8.56
CA LYS A 223 1.07 11.97 9.71
C LYS A 223 1.29 10.63 10.44
N LYS A 224 1.36 9.52 9.69
CA LYS A 224 1.64 8.19 10.24
C LYS A 224 3.06 8.05 10.76
N PHE A 225 4.05 8.66 10.11
CA PHE A 225 5.44 8.67 10.55
C PHE A 225 5.59 9.31 11.94
N VAL A 226 4.92 10.44 12.18
CA VAL A 226 4.90 11.08 13.50
C VAL A 226 4.31 10.13 14.54
N LEU A 227 3.13 9.55 14.28
CA LEU A 227 2.48 8.65 15.23
C LEU A 227 3.32 7.41 15.53
N VAL A 228 3.86 6.73 14.51
CA VAL A 228 4.69 5.54 14.70
C VAL A 228 6.00 5.87 15.40
N SER A 229 6.59 7.05 15.15
CA SER A 229 7.79 7.50 15.85
C SER A 229 7.54 7.70 17.33
N LEU A 230 6.42 8.36 17.67
CA LEU A 230 6.00 8.55 19.06
C LEU A 230 5.69 7.22 19.74
N LEU A 231 5.03 6.29 19.06
CA LEU A 231 4.74 4.95 19.59
C LEU A 231 6.01 4.15 19.93
N LYS A 232 7.06 4.25 19.11
CA LYS A 232 8.27 3.44 19.30
C LYS A 232 9.33 4.08 20.20
N PHE A 233 9.56 5.38 20.06
CA PHE A 233 10.67 6.09 20.71
C PHE A 233 10.22 7.12 21.75
N GLY A 234 8.92 7.43 21.82
CA GLY A 234 8.38 8.50 22.64
C GLY A 234 8.84 9.90 22.21
N LYS A 235 9.45 10.03 21.03
CA LYS A 235 9.85 11.28 20.39
C LYS A 235 9.82 11.11 18.88
N VAL A 236 9.63 12.20 18.15
CA VAL A 236 9.72 12.18 16.69
C VAL A 236 11.19 12.05 16.29
N ILE A 237 11.49 11.07 15.44
CA ILE A 237 12.83 10.95 14.86
C ILE A 237 13.03 12.07 13.86
N THR A 238 14.19 12.71 13.93
CA THR A 238 14.59 13.70 12.92
C THR A 238 14.76 13.00 11.59
N LEU A 239 14.06 13.49 10.58
CA LEU A 239 14.25 13.02 9.21
C LEU A 239 15.72 13.24 8.77
N PRO A 240 16.26 12.38 7.89
CA PRO A 240 17.61 12.55 7.37
C PRO A 240 17.81 13.92 6.70
N LYS A 241 19.00 14.50 6.81
CA LYS A 241 19.32 15.85 6.30
C LYS A 241 19.15 16.01 4.78
N TYR A 242 19.21 14.90 4.02
CA TYR A 242 19.01 14.88 2.58
C TYR A 242 17.52 14.88 2.17
N CYS A 243 16.59 14.90 3.13
CA CYS A 243 15.18 15.08 2.80
C CYS A 243 14.97 16.40 2.07
N SER A 244 14.13 16.39 1.04
CA SER A 244 13.80 17.60 0.29
C SER A 244 13.34 18.70 1.25
N HIS A 245 13.96 19.89 1.14
CA HIS A 245 13.61 21.08 1.94
C HIS A 245 12.11 21.43 1.86
N ILE A 246 11.43 20.96 0.81
CA ILE A 246 9.99 21.08 0.59
C ILE A 246 9.21 20.37 1.69
N VAL A 247 9.65 19.20 2.17
CA VAL A 247 8.96 18.44 3.23
C VAL A 247 8.96 19.24 4.54
N ASP A 248 10.09 19.82 4.93
CA ASP A 248 10.15 20.61 6.16
C ASP A 248 9.38 21.93 6.07
N ARG A 249 9.38 22.58 4.89
CA ARG A 249 8.72 23.88 4.68
C ARG A 249 7.21 23.77 4.57
N MET A 250 6.72 22.74 3.86
CA MET A 250 5.31 22.64 3.47
C MET A 250 4.54 21.59 4.29
N MET A 251 5.20 20.55 4.81
CA MET A 251 4.51 19.50 5.59
C MET A 251 4.19 19.95 7.02
N LYS A 252 5.02 20.82 7.61
CA LYS A 252 4.79 21.39 8.95
C LYS A 252 3.46 22.14 9.08
N PRO A 253 3.09 23.08 8.18
CA PRO A 253 1.80 23.77 8.27
C PRO A 253 0.62 22.84 7.98
N LEU A 254 0.76 21.91 7.03
CA LEU A 254 -0.32 20.96 6.67
C LEU A 254 -0.64 19.95 7.79
N CYS A 255 0.36 19.61 8.62
CA CYS A 255 0.23 18.62 9.69
C CYS A 255 0.35 19.24 11.09
N GLY A 256 -0.18 20.46 11.29
CA GLY A 256 -0.07 21.20 12.54
C GLY A 256 -0.54 20.42 13.77
N SER A 257 -1.69 19.73 13.69
CA SER A 257 -2.26 18.93 14.79
C SER A 257 -1.33 17.79 15.24
N TYR A 258 -0.68 17.11 14.31
CA TYR A 258 0.27 16.03 14.60
C TYR A 258 1.58 16.57 15.18
N ASN A 259 2.01 17.74 14.74
CA ASN A 259 3.21 18.41 15.28
C ASN A 259 2.98 18.95 16.69
N GLU A 260 1.81 19.50 16.98
CA GLU A 260 1.40 19.91 18.33
C GLU A 260 1.33 18.70 19.27
N LEU A 261 0.80 17.58 18.77
CA LEU A 261 0.80 16.31 19.49
C LEU A 261 2.22 15.83 19.79
N ALA A 262 3.12 15.87 18.81
CA ALA A 262 4.52 15.51 19.01
C ALA A 262 5.23 16.38 20.06
N LYS A 263 5.00 17.69 20.05
CA LYS A 263 5.56 18.63 21.05
C LYS A 263 5.03 18.34 22.45
N THR A 264 3.73 18.13 22.59
CA THR A 264 3.09 17.85 23.88
C THR A 264 3.54 16.49 24.42
N TYR A 265 3.69 15.49 23.54
CA TYR A 265 4.18 14.16 23.88
C TYR A 265 5.65 14.19 24.34
N ALA A 266 6.48 15.09 23.81
CA ALA A 266 7.87 15.24 24.25
C ALA A 266 7.99 15.64 25.74
N GLY A 267 7.00 16.36 26.29
CA GLY A 267 6.90 16.65 27.72
C GLY A 267 6.61 15.41 28.59
N ARG A 268 6.10 14.32 27.97
CA ARG A 268 5.67 13.06 28.59
C ARG A 268 4.80 13.28 29.85
N LYS A 269 3.86 14.23 29.76
CA LYS A 269 2.81 14.45 30.75
C LYS A 269 1.52 13.85 30.20
N VAL A 270 0.85 13.02 30.98
CA VAL A 270 -0.32 12.26 30.53
C VAL A 270 -1.52 13.18 30.27
N GLY A 271 -1.89 14.04 31.24
CA GLY A 271 -3.07 14.92 31.13
C GLY A 271 -3.13 15.76 29.85
N PRO A 272 -2.10 16.58 29.55
CA PRO A 272 -2.08 17.42 28.35
C PRO A 272 -2.16 16.63 27.04
N VAL A 273 -1.61 15.42 27.00
CA VAL A 273 -1.69 14.56 25.80
C VAL A 273 -3.11 14.05 25.60
N HIS A 274 -3.79 13.64 26.68
CA HIS A 274 -5.18 13.18 26.61
C HIS A 274 -6.14 14.31 26.17
N GLU A 275 -5.98 15.51 26.72
CA GLU A 275 -6.78 16.69 26.34
C GLU A 275 -6.59 17.05 24.86
N LEU A 276 -5.35 17.01 24.37
CA LEU A 276 -5.05 17.32 22.98
C LEU A 276 -5.61 16.26 22.01
N ILE A 277 -5.56 14.98 22.41
CA ILE A 277 -6.17 13.89 21.65
C ILE A 277 -7.69 14.07 21.56
N ALA A 278 -8.34 14.49 22.64
CA ALA A 278 -9.76 14.78 22.65
C ALA A 278 -10.10 15.97 21.73
N LYS A 279 -9.30 17.05 21.82
CA LYS A 279 -9.45 18.27 21.00
C LYS A 279 -9.38 18.00 19.50
N TYR A 280 -8.45 17.15 19.04
CA TYR A 280 -8.24 16.85 17.61
C TYR A 280 -8.81 15.51 17.16
N SER A 281 -9.74 14.92 17.93
CA SER A 281 -10.33 13.61 17.68
C SER A 281 -10.94 13.49 16.27
N GLU A 282 -11.72 14.50 15.84
CA GLU A 282 -12.34 14.54 14.50
C GLU A 282 -11.29 14.53 13.38
N VAL A 283 -10.17 15.25 13.56
CA VAL A 283 -9.08 15.29 12.58
C VAL A 283 -8.44 13.90 12.44
N PHE A 284 -8.20 13.21 13.55
CA PHE A 284 -7.63 11.86 13.55
C PHE A 284 -8.59 10.82 12.97
N GLN A 285 -9.90 11.00 13.15
CA GLN A 285 -10.92 10.16 12.58
C GLN A 285 -11.01 10.34 11.06
N ASN A 286 -11.04 11.58 10.58
CA ASN A 286 -11.06 11.90 9.15
C ASN A 286 -9.80 11.37 8.42
N ASP A 287 -8.65 11.39 9.09
CA ASP A 287 -7.40 10.83 8.56
C ASP A 287 -7.28 9.30 8.66
N GLY A 288 -8.25 8.62 9.28
CA GLY A 288 -8.23 7.16 9.50
C GLY A 288 -7.13 6.67 10.44
N ASN A 289 -6.58 7.54 11.29
CA ASN A 289 -5.44 7.26 12.16
C ASN A 289 -5.84 7.05 13.64
N LEU A 290 -7.14 7.09 13.96
CA LEU A 290 -7.67 7.00 15.32
C LEU A 290 -7.12 5.79 16.12
N GLY A 291 -7.02 4.62 15.48
CA GLY A 291 -6.48 3.42 16.12
C GLY A 291 -5.02 3.56 16.58
N LEU A 292 -4.19 4.28 15.83
CA LEU A 292 -2.81 4.58 16.23
C LEU A 292 -2.76 5.58 17.38
N VAL A 293 -3.68 6.55 17.39
CA VAL A 293 -3.77 7.57 18.45
C VAL A 293 -4.27 6.96 19.77
N HIS A 294 -5.20 6.02 19.73
CA HIS A 294 -5.62 5.27 20.93
C HIS A 294 -4.47 4.46 21.52
N ARG A 295 -3.70 3.76 20.68
CA ARG A 295 -2.46 3.09 21.13
C ARG A 295 -1.47 4.11 21.70
N LEU A 296 -1.37 5.28 21.07
CA LEU A 296 -0.47 6.33 21.54
C LEU A 296 -0.84 6.76 22.96
N ARG A 297 -2.13 6.95 23.24
CA ARG A 297 -2.68 7.28 24.57
C ARG A 297 -2.24 6.27 25.64
N GLU A 298 -2.30 4.98 25.35
CA GLU A 298 -1.84 3.92 26.26
C GLU A 298 -0.30 3.92 26.42
N THR A 299 0.44 4.12 25.34
CA THR A 299 1.91 4.14 25.39
C THR A 299 2.50 5.35 26.12
N VAL A 300 1.75 6.44 26.32
CA VAL A 300 2.22 7.60 27.12
C VAL A 300 2.61 7.14 28.52
N TYR A 301 1.78 6.31 29.15
CA TYR A 301 2.02 5.78 30.49
C TYR A 301 3.33 4.99 30.52
N ARG A 302 3.53 4.10 29.53
CA ARG A 302 4.76 3.31 29.39
C ARG A 302 6.00 4.19 29.26
N HIS A 303 5.97 5.21 28.40
CA HIS A 303 7.11 6.12 28.23
C HIS A 303 7.36 7.06 29.42
N ALA A 304 6.30 7.44 30.15
CA ALA A 304 6.42 8.20 31.39
C ALA A 304 7.09 7.35 32.49
N MET A 305 6.70 6.09 32.62
CA MET A 305 7.33 5.13 33.55
C MET A 305 8.79 4.86 33.22
N GLN A 306 9.11 4.60 31.95
CA GLN A 306 10.51 4.40 31.50
C GLN A 306 11.41 5.60 31.79
N ARG A 307 10.87 6.82 31.86
CA ARG A 307 11.64 8.00 32.27
C ARG A 307 11.93 7.97 33.77
N LEU A 308 10.94 7.60 34.59
CA LEU A 308 11.14 7.53 36.04
C LEU A 308 12.22 6.51 36.41
N THR A 309 12.30 5.38 35.70
CA THR A 309 13.36 4.38 35.90
C THR A 309 14.75 4.88 35.49
N GLN A 310 14.86 5.89 34.62
CA GLN A 310 16.15 6.50 34.25
C GLN A 310 16.61 7.54 35.27
N THR A 311 15.69 8.19 35.98
CA THR A 311 16.00 9.25 36.95
C THR A 311 16.06 8.76 38.40
N PHE A 312 15.37 7.67 38.73
CA PHE A 312 15.25 7.15 40.08
C PHE A 312 15.67 5.69 40.14
N MET A 313 16.54 5.37 41.10
CA MET A 313 16.98 3.99 41.39
C MET A 313 15.96 3.26 42.28
N THR A 314 15.39 3.98 43.25
CA THR A 314 14.33 3.50 44.16
C THR A 314 13.23 4.54 44.21
N LEU A 315 11.99 4.13 43.95
CA LEU A 315 10.83 5.02 43.96
C LEU A 315 9.62 4.25 44.52
N SER A 316 8.86 4.88 45.41
CA SER A 316 7.66 4.25 45.97
C SER A 316 6.54 4.16 44.91
N LEU A 317 5.69 3.14 45.00
CA LEU A 317 4.55 2.98 44.08
C LEU A 317 3.53 4.15 44.18
N ALA A 318 3.44 4.78 45.35
CA ALA A 318 2.62 5.98 45.56
C ALA A 318 3.19 7.20 44.82
N ASP A 319 4.52 7.37 44.83
CA ASP A 319 5.19 8.45 44.09
C ASP A 319 5.14 8.25 42.58
N VAL A 320 5.13 7.00 42.12
CA VAL A 320 4.90 6.65 40.71
C VAL A 320 3.48 7.04 40.29
N SER A 321 2.48 6.68 41.09
CA SER A 321 1.07 7.01 40.83
C SER A 321 0.83 8.52 40.77
N SER A 322 1.35 9.27 41.75
CA SER A 322 1.16 10.72 41.81
C SER A 322 1.81 11.48 40.65
N ARG A 323 2.98 11.03 40.16
CA ARG A 323 3.69 11.69 39.05
C ARG A 323 3.15 11.36 37.67
N ILE A 324 2.48 10.22 37.51
CA ILE A 324 1.91 9.76 36.23
C ILE A 324 0.41 10.09 36.14
N ASN A 325 -0.19 10.60 37.22
CA ASN A 325 -1.63 10.81 37.38
C ASN A 325 -2.43 9.50 37.26
N LEU A 326 -1.94 8.43 37.89
CA LEU A 326 -2.68 7.16 38.00
C LEU A 326 -3.55 7.17 39.25
N SER A 327 -4.72 6.53 39.15
CA SER A 327 -5.77 6.47 40.17
C SER A 327 -5.32 5.77 41.46
N SER A 328 -4.42 4.79 41.35
CA SER A 328 -3.96 4.00 42.50
C SER A 328 -2.55 3.42 42.34
N ALA A 329 -1.93 3.07 43.46
CA ALA A 329 -0.65 2.36 43.50
C ALA A 329 -0.74 0.93 42.91
N GLN A 330 -1.91 0.29 43.00
CA GLN A 330 -2.17 -1.04 42.41
C GLN A 330 -2.19 -0.99 40.88
N GLU A 331 -2.72 0.08 40.30
CA GLU A 331 -2.72 0.30 38.86
C GLU A 331 -1.28 0.52 38.35
N ALA A 332 -0.46 1.25 39.11
CA ALA A 332 0.96 1.41 38.81
C ALA A 332 1.71 0.07 38.82
N GLU A 333 1.44 -0.80 39.80
CA GLU A 333 2.02 -2.15 39.87
C GLU A 333 1.63 -3.01 38.65
N LEU A 334 0.36 -3.00 38.25
CA LEU A 334 -0.12 -3.75 37.09
C LEU A 334 0.51 -3.28 35.77
N TYR A 335 0.67 -1.97 35.57
CA TYR A 335 1.38 -1.44 34.41
C TYR A 335 2.85 -1.83 34.39
N ILE A 336 3.53 -1.79 35.54
CA ILE A 336 4.93 -2.22 35.65
C ILE A 336 5.04 -3.71 35.32
N ARG A 337 4.15 -4.55 35.85
CA ARG A 337 4.13 -5.99 35.54
C ARG A 337 3.96 -6.27 34.05
N ASN A 338 3.03 -5.58 33.39
CA ASN A 338 2.80 -5.66 31.94
C ASN A 338 3.95 -5.08 31.08
N MET A 339 4.86 -4.32 31.69
CA MET A 339 6.06 -3.84 30.99
C MET A 339 7.21 -4.85 31.02
N VAL A 340 7.27 -5.68 32.06
CA VAL A 340 8.33 -6.65 32.31
C VAL A 340 8.03 -8.02 31.69
N GLN A 341 6.76 -8.43 31.65
CA GLN A 341 6.30 -9.61 30.89
C GLN A 341 6.33 -9.38 29.38
#